data_AF-A0A482VGR0-F1
#
_entry.id   AF-A0A482VGR0-F1
#
_cell.length_a   1.000
_cell.length_b   1.000
_cell.length_c   1.000
_cell.angle_alpha   90.00
_cell.angle_beta   90.00
_cell.angle_gamma   90.00
#
_symmetry.space_group_name_H-M   'P 1'
#
loop_
_entity.id
_entity.type
_entity.pdbx_description
1 polymer ?
#
loop_
_entity_poly.entity_id
_entity_poly.type
_entity_poly.pdbx_seq_one_letter_code
_entity_poly.pdbx_strand_id
1 'polypeptide(L)'
;FAENGPFSVISQHGLKLRKYAWTNTHSVVYIDSPAGTGYSFTNNGFCQNETQVGLDLYEALQQFFLLFPELQKNDFFVAGESYGGKYVPAIAYTIHTKNPGASLKINLKGVSIGNGFSDPEHQLEYGEYLYQIGLIDSNVRTLVQQYEDEGIKYIQSKNWVKAFQIFDNLVDGDLNNHTSLFKNVTGFDNYFNYLYTTDPSNELIYMGKYIQRDDVRAAIHVGNATFHGEAQEVEINLISDVMQSVAP
;
A
#
# COMPACT_ATOMS: atom_id res chain seq x y z
N PHE A 1 2.12 -6.13 -11.84
CA PHE A 1 3.05 -7.08 -12.48
C PHE A 1 3.61 -8.11 -11.51
N ALA A 2 3.97 -7.74 -10.28
CA ALA A 2 4.62 -8.66 -9.33
C ALA A 2 3.71 -9.77 -8.78
N GLU A 3 2.42 -9.49 -8.57
CA GLU A 3 1.58 -10.38 -7.75
C GLU A 3 0.48 -11.10 -8.53
N ASN A 4 -0.70 -10.50 -8.66
CA ASN A 4 -1.94 -11.17 -9.07
C ASN A 4 -2.38 -10.86 -10.52
N GLY A 5 -1.64 -9.99 -11.21
CA GLY A 5 -1.90 -9.60 -12.58
C GLY A 5 -1.54 -10.65 -13.63
N PRO A 6 -1.99 -10.48 -14.88
CA PRO A 6 -1.84 -11.47 -15.95
C PRO A 6 -0.39 -11.73 -16.37
N PHE A 7 0.52 -10.79 -16.07
CA PHE A 7 1.92 -10.86 -16.50
C PHE A 7 2.88 -10.69 -15.33
N SER A 8 4.00 -11.42 -15.40
CA SER A 8 5.24 -11.19 -14.63
C SER A 8 6.29 -10.54 -15.52
N VAL A 9 7.12 -9.67 -14.96
CA VAL A 9 8.22 -9.03 -15.70
C VAL A 9 9.50 -9.83 -15.45
N ILE A 10 9.98 -10.53 -16.48
CA ILE A 10 11.14 -11.43 -16.37
C ILE A 10 12.46 -10.77 -16.77
N SER A 11 12.39 -9.61 -17.44
CA SER A 11 13.51 -8.73 -17.78
C SER A 11 12.97 -7.38 -18.24
N GLN A 12 13.84 -6.39 -18.43
CA GLN A 12 13.47 -5.08 -19.02
C GLN A 12 12.71 -5.20 -20.35
N HIS A 13 12.89 -6.30 -21.09
CA HIS A 13 12.24 -6.51 -22.39
C HIS A 13 11.24 -7.67 -22.45
N GLY A 14 11.00 -8.37 -21.34
CA GLY A 14 10.24 -9.62 -21.36
C GLY A 14 9.10 -9.64 -20.37
N LEU A 15 7.90 -9.92 -20.87
CA LEU A 15 6.75 -10.35 -20.08
C LEU A 15 6.57 -11.86 -20.20
N LYS A 16 6.07 -12.47 -19.13
CA LYS A 16 5.61 -13.86 -19.12
C LYS A 16 4.18 -13.90 -18.59
N LEU A 17 3.33 -14.73 -19.21
CA LEU A 17 1.99 -14.99 -18.69
C LEU A 17 2.07 -15.68 -17.33
N ARG A 18 1.32 -15.15 -16.36
CA ARG A 18 1.20 -15.71 -15.03
C ARG A 18 0.18 -16.85 -15.06
N LYS A 19 0.59 -18.03 -14.58
CA LYS A 19 -0.28 -19.21 -14.53
C LYS A 19 -1.49 -18.99 -13.61
N TYR A 20 -1.27 -18.34 -12.47
CA TYR A 20 -2.29 -18.05 -11.47
C TYR A 20 -2.50 -16.54 -11.40
N ALA A 21 -3.37 -16.03 -12.27
CA ALA A 21 -3.75 -14.61 -12.30
C ALA A 21 -5.22 -14.47 -11.93
N TRP A 22 -5.57 -13.38 -11.24
CA TRP A 22 -6.98 -13.08 -10.91
C TRP A 22 -7.81 -12.82 -12.16
N THR A 23 -7.17 -12.30 -13.20
CA THR A 23 -7.76 -12.05 -14.52
C THR A 23 -8.20 -13.32 -15.26
N ASN A 24 -7.85 -14.51 -14.77
CA ASN A 24 -8.32 -15.76 -15.35
C ASN A 24 -9.83 -15.99 -15.12
N THR A 25 -10.39 -15.39 -14.07
CA THR A 25 -11.79 -15.61 -13.65
C THR A 25 -12.55 -14.31 -13.38
N HIS A 26 -11.86 -13.17 -13.26
CA HIS A 26 -12.48 -11.88 -12.95
C HIS A 26 -11.96 -10.78 -13.87
N SER A 27 -12.79 -9.76 -14.10
CA SER A 27 -12.29 -8.47 -14.61
C SER A 27 -11.64 -7.72 -13.45
N VAL A 28 -10.39 -7.28 -13.62
CA VAL A 28 -9.63 -6.59 -12.57
C VAL A 28 -9.23 -5.20 -13.05
N VAL A 29 -9.48 -4.19 -12.22
CA VAL A 29 -9.02 -2.81 -12.42
C VAL A 29 -7.93 -2.52 -11.39
N TYR A 30 -6.77 -2.10 -11.87
CA TYR A 30 -5.65 -1.62 -11.05
C TYR A 30 -5.64 -0.09 -11.11
N ILE A 31 -5.60 0.56 -9.96
CA ILE A 31 -5.65 2.03 -9.85
C ILE A 31 -4.40 2.47 -9.10
N ASP A 32 -3.56 3.29 -9.73
CA ASP A 32 -2.49 4.01 -9.04
C ASP A 32 -3.12 5.11 -8.19
N SER A 33 -3.04 5.00 -6.86
CA SER A 33 -3.69 5.89 -5.92
C SER A 33 -2.93 5.94 -4.58
N PRO A 34 -2.92 7.09 -3.87
CA PRO A 34 -3.50 8.39 -4.25
C PRO A 34 -2.68 9.11 -5.34
N ALA A 35 -3.16 10.28 -5.78
CA ALA A 35 -2.43 11.11 -6.73
C ALA A 35 -1.01 11.41 -6.23
N GLY A 36 -0.01 11.20 -7.08
CA GLY A 36 1.41 11.13 -6.73
C GLY A 36 2.00 9.72 -6.85
N THR A 37 1.15 8.68 -6.84
CA THR A 37 1.56 7.28 -6.96
C THR A 37 1.56 6.81 -8.41
N GLY A 38 2.56 6.02 -8.80
CA GLY A 38 2.62 5.40 -10.12
C GLY A 38 2.56 6.42 -11.25
N TYR A 39 1.55 6.31 -12.11
CA TYR A 39 1.25 7.31 -13.15
C TYR A 39 0.20 8.35 -12.77
N SER A 40 -0.46 8.21 -11.62
CA SER A 40 -1.39 9.21 -11.12
C SER A 40 -0.62 10.41 -10.59
N PHE A 41 -0.91 11.60 -11.11
CA PHE A 41 -0.13 12.81 -10.84
C PHE A 41 -0.99 13.93 -10.24
N THR A 42 -0.32 14.84 -9.54
CA THR A 42 -0.91 16.09 -9.05
C THR A 42 0.20 17.14 -8.91
N ASN A 43 -0.16 18.43 -8.99
CA ASN A 43 0.81 19.49 -8.73
C ASN A 43 0.90 19.84 -7.23
N ASN A 44 -0.23 19.87 -6.53
CA ASN A 44 -0.34 20.27 -5.12
C ASN A 44 -1.57 19.63 -4.42
N GLY A 45 -2.16 18.59 -5.01
CA GLY A 45 -3.39 17.95 -4.53
C GLY A 45 -3.14 16.58 -3.90
N PHE A 46 -2.08 16.45 -3.10
CA PHE A 46 -1.79 15.20 -2.39
C PHE A 46 -2.84 14.96 -1.29
N CYS A 47 -3.26 13.71 -1.14
CA CYS A 47 -4.12 13.31 -0.03
C CYS A 47 -3.37 13.43 1.30
N GLN A 48 -4.07 13.88 2.34
CA GLN A 48 -3.53 14.04 3.70
C GLN A 48 -4.14 13.06 4.72
N ASN A 49 -5.15 12.29 4.31
CA ASN A 49 -5.83 11.31 5.13
C ASN A 49 -6.66 10.35 4.28
N GLU A 50 -7.07 9.24 4.89
CA GLU A 50 -7.85 8.19 4.24
C GLU A 50 -9.25 8.64 3.82
N THR A 51 -9.82 9.67 4.48
CA THR A 51 -11.11 10.22 4.05
C THR A 51 -10.99 10.85 2.66
N GLN A 52 -9.93 11.60 2.40
CA GLN A 52 -9.69 12.17 1.07
C GLN A 52 -9.36 11.08 0.04
N VAL A 53 -8.53 10.09 0.40
CA VAL A 53 -8.21 8.95 -0.50
C VAL A 53 -9.49 8.21 -0.90
N GLY A 54 -10.37 7.92 0.06
CA GLY A 54 -11.64 7.26 -0.20
C GLY A 54 -12.57 8.07 -1.11
N LEU A 55 -12.61 9.40 -0.96
CA LEU A 55 -13.38 10.29 -1.83
C LEU A 55 -12.82 10.33 -3.25
N ASP A 56 -11.51 10.48 -3.41
CA ASP A 56 -10.88 10.57 -4.73
C ASP A 56 -11.01 9.25 -5.51
N LEU A 57 -10.81 8.12 -4.83
CA LEU A 57 -11.06 6.79 -5.40
C LEU A 57 -12.54 6.61 -5.79
N TYR A 58 -13.47 7.10 -4.97
CA TYR A 58 -14.90 7.02 -5.28
C TYR A 58 -15.23 7.81 -6.55
N GLU A 59 -14.73 9.04 -6.67
CA GLU A 59 -14.92 9.86 -7.88
C GLU A 59 -14.29 9.18 -9.11
N ALA A 60 -13.10 8.60 -9.00
CA ALA A 60 -12.48 7.84 -10.07
C ALA A 60 -13.36 6.64 -10.51
N LEU A 61 -13.93 5.90 -9.56
CA LEU A 61 -14.85 4.80 -9.85
C LEU A 61 -16.17 5.27 -10.46
N GLN A 62 -16.71 6.41 -10.03
CA GLN A 62 -17.89 7.01 -10.65
C GLN A 62 -17.62 7.32 -12.13
N GLN A 63 -16.48 7.95 -12.46
CA GLN A 63 -16.08 8.20 -13.84
C GLN A 63 -15.86 6.90 -14.63
N PHE A 64 -15.21 5.90 -14.02
CA PHE A 64 -15.02 4.59 -14.63
C PHE A 64 -16.35 3.95 -15.04
N PHE A 65 -17.34 3.90 -14.14
CA PHE A 65 -18.65 3.30 -14.47
C PHE A 65 -19.51 4.17 -15.38
N LEU A 66 -19.25 5.48 -15.50
CA LEU A 66 -19.85 6.31 -16.54
C LEU A 66 -19.31 5.96 -17.93
N LEU A 67 -18.02 5.65 -18.04
CA LEU A 67 -17.37 5.25 -19.28
C LEU A 67 -17.68 3.80 -19.67
N PHE A 68 -17.85 2.91 -18.68
CA PHE A 68 -18.12 1.48 -18.84
C PHE A 68 -19.43 1.06 -18.14
N PRO A 69 -20.59 1.60 -18.56
CA PRO A 69 -21.87 1.36 -17.89
C PRO A 69 -22.31 -0.12 -17.90
N GLU A 70 -21.84 -0.91 -18.85
CA GLU A 70 -22.08 -2.35 -18.94
C GLU A 70 -21.51 -3.13 -17.75
N LEU A 71 -20.47 -2.60 -17.10
CA LEU A 71 -19.83 -3.23 -15.93
C LEU A 71 -20.50 -2.88 -14.61
N GLN A 72 -21.33 -1.83 -14.57
CA GLN A 72 -21.90 -1.28 -13.33
C GLN A 72 -22.74 -2.31 -12.54
N LYS A 73 -23.41 -3.22 -13.24
CA LYS A 73 -24.28 -4.24 -12.63
C LYS A 73 -23.51 -5.40 -12.01
N ASN A 74 -22.22 -5.54 -12.32
CA ASN A 74 -21.42 -6.65 -11.81
C ASN A 74 -21.24 -6.52 -10.30
N ASP A 75 -21.00 -7.66 -9.65
CA ASP A 75 -20.56 -7.65 -8.26
C ASP A 75 -19.17 -7.00 -8.18
N PHE A 76 -19.06 -5.98 -7.37
CA PHE A 76 -17.84 -5.20 -7.22
C PHE A 76 -17.17 -5.52 -5.88
N PHE A 77 -15.87 -5.77 -5.92
CA PHE A 77 -15.05 -6.06 -4.75
C PHE A 77 -13.85 -5.13 -4.74
N VAL A 78 -13.43 -4.71 -3.54
CA VAL A 78 -12.21 -3.91 -3.37
C VAL A 78 -11.16 -4.78 -2.69
N ALA A 79 -9.98 -4.85 -3.27
CA ALA A 79 -8.87 -5.61 -2.71
C ALA A 79 -7.60 -4.76 -2.60
N GLY A 80 -6.76 -5.05 -1.62
CA GLY A 80 -5.47 -4.39 -1.40
C GLY A 80 -4.57 -5.16 -0.43
N GLU A 81 -3.31 -4.75 -0.34
CA GLU A 81 -2.30 -5.34 0.54
C GLU A 81 -1.52 -4.24 1.28
N SER A 82 -0.90 -4.56 2.42
CA SER A 82 -0.04 -3.65 3.18
C SER A 82 -0.83 -2.40 3.60
N TYR A 83 -0.44 -1.20 3.19
CA TYR A 83 -1.21 0.02 3.45
C TYR A 83 -2.59 0.05 2.75
N GLY A 84 -2.83 -0.88 1.81
CA GLY A 84 -4.17 -1.25 1.34
C GLY A 84 -5.12 -1.66 2.48
N GLY A 85 -4.59 -2.03 3.66
CA GLY A 85 -5.34 -2.22 4.89
C GLY A 85 -6.09 -0.96 5.38
N LYS A 86 -5.74 0.23 4.86
CA LYS A 86 -6.44 1.50 5.10
C LYS A 86 -7.21 1.98 3.87
N TYR A 87 -6.58 1.89 2.69
CA TYR A 87 -7.25 2.30 1.44
C TYR A 87 -8.53 1.52 1.18
N VAL A 88 -8.51 0.20 1.39
CA VAL A 88 -9.66 -0.69 1.14
C VAL A 88 -10.87 -0.33 2.01
N PRO A 89 -10.76 -0.23 3.35
CA PRO A 89 -11.89 0.21 4.17
C PRO A 89 -12.30 1.66 3.85
N ALA A 90 -11.37 2.56 3.52
CA ALA A 90 -11.68 3.95 3.19
C ALA A 90 -12.60 4.08 1.96
N ILE A 91 -12.27 3.40 0.85
CA ILE A 91 -13.13 3.40 -0.34
C ILE A 91 -14.42 2.60 -0.10
N ALA A 92 -14.36 1.47 0.58
CA ALA A 92 -15.55 0.67 0.87
C ALA A 92 -16.57 1.45 1.70
N TYR A 93 -16.10 2.18 2.71
CA TYR A 93 -16.93 3.05 3.55
C TYR A 93 -17.48 4.24 2.75
N THR A 94 -16.66 4.86 1.89
CA THR A 94 -17.13 5.93 1.01
C THR A 94 -18.24 5.45 0.07
N ILE A 95 -18.06 4.30 -0.57
CA ILE A 95 -19.11 3.68 -1.41
C ILE A 95 -20.36 3.42 -0.58
N HIS A 96 -20.23 2.80 0.59
CA HIS A 96 -21.36 2.48 1.47
C HIS A 96 -22.18 3.73 1.84
N THR A 97 -21.52 4.83 2.18
CA THR A 97 -22.16 6.08 2.63
C THR A 97 -22.72 6.91 1.48
N LYS A 98 -22.08 6.92 0.30
CA LYS A 98 -22.52 7.72 -0.86
C LYS A 98 -23.56 7.01 -1.72
N ASN A 99 -23.50 5.67 -1.83
CA ASN A 99 -24.41 4.88 -2.66
C ASN A 99 -25.92 5.16 -2.45
N PRO A 100 -26.44 5.32 -1.22
CA PRO A 100 -27.87 5.56 -1.00
C PRO A 100 -28.41 6.78 -1.75
N GLY A 101 -27.61 7.85 -1.85
CA GLY A 101 -27.97 9.11 -2.51
C GLY A 101 -27.46 9.24 -3.95
N ALA A 102 -26.67 8.30 -4.44
CA ALA A 102 -26.05 8.38 -5.77
C ALA A 102 -27.03 7.98 -6.88
N SER A 103 -26.97 8.69 -8.01
CA SER A 103 -27.64 8.32 -9.26
C SER A 103 -26.97 7.10 -9.90
N LEU A 104 -25.64 7.06 -9.88
CA LEU A 104 -24.82 5.92 -10.26
C LEU A 104 -24.34 5.20 -8.99
N LYS A 105 -24.89 4.01 -8.75
CA LYS A 105 -24.52 3.17 -7.60
C LYS A 105 -23.45 2.16 -7.98
N ILE A 106 -22.52 1.91 -7.07
CA ILE A 106 -21.50 0.86 -7.19
C ILE A 106 -22.00 -0.37 -6.42
N ASN A 107 -22.13 -1.52 -7.08
CA ASN A 107 -22.65 -2.75 -6.47
C ASN A 107 -21.59 -3.47 -5.62
N LEU A 108 -21.11 -2.80 -4.55
CA LEU A 108 -20.11 -3.32 -3.63
C LEU A 108 -20.63 -4.54 -2.87
N LYS A 109 -19.92 -5.67 -2.98
CA LYS A 109 -20.27 -6.94 -2.33
C LYS A 109 -19.32 -7.36 -1.22
N GLY A 110 -18.08 -6.89 -1.25
CA GLY A 110 -17.10 -7.25 -0.24
C GLY A 110 -15.76 -6.59 -0.44
N VAL A 111 -14.90 -6.85 0.54
CA VAL A 111 -13.52 -6.37 0.59
C VAL A 111 -12.57 -7.53 0.86
N SER A 112 -11.32 -7.41 0.41
CA SER A 112 -10.24 -8.35 0.70
C SER A 112 -8.97 -7.58 1.04
N ILE A 113 -8.34 -7.90 2.16
CA ILE A 113 -7.13 -7.22 2.63
C ILE A 113 -6.09 -8.29 2.92
N GLY A 114 -4.97 -8.29 2.18
CA GLY A 114 -3.81 -9.13 2.44
C GLY A 114 -2.82 -8.40 3.35
N ASN A 115 -2.30 -9.04 4.40
CA ASN A 115 -1.22 -8.52 5.24
C ASN A 115 -1.36 -7.02 5.59
N GLY A 116 -2.57 -6.59 5.95
CA GLY A 116 -2.93 -5.18 6.01
C GLY A 116 -2.37 -4.46 7.24
N PHE A 117 -1.90 -3.23 7.05
CA PHE A 117 -1.64 -2.28 8.13
C PHE A 117 -2.89 -1.43 8.35
N SER A 118 -3.67 -1.76 9.38
CA SER A 118 -5.01 -1.23 9.63
C SER A 118 -5.18 -0.66 11.04
N ASP A 119 -4.51 -1.23 12.02
CA ASP A 119 -4.66 -0.88 13.43
C ASP A 119 -3.30 -0.78 14.13
N PRO A 120 -2.58 0.34 13.93
CA PRO A 120 -1.19 0.46 14.36
C PRO A 120 -0.99 0.25 15.86
N GLU A 121 -1.96 0.62 16.71
CA GLU A 121 -1.88 0.42 18.16
C GLU A 121 -1.72 -1.05 18.54
N HIS A 122 -2.43 -1.94 17.84
CA HIS A 122 -2.40 -3.38 18.11
C HIS A 122 -1.42 -4.14 17.21
N GLN A 123 -0.92 -3.51 16.13
CA GLN A 123 0.02 -4.12 15.18
C GLN A 123 1.49 -3.74 15.44
N LEU A 124 1.77 -2.77 16.31
CA LEU A 124 3.12 -2.49 16.81
C LEU A 124 3.57 -3.59 17.80
N GLU A 125 3.74 -4.81 17.29
CA GLU A 125 4.15 -6.01 18.03
C GLU A 125 5.18 -6.82 17.22
N TYR A 126 6.37 -6.24 17.04
CA TYR A 126 7.51 -6.83 16.35
C TYR A 126 8.41 -7.62 17.31
N GLY A 127 8.65 -7.11 18.52
CA GLY A 127 9.64 -7.63 19.46
C GLY A 127 9.37 -9.08 19.86
N GLU A 128 8.14 -9.38 20.30
CA GLU A 128 7.78 -10.74 20.69
C GLU A 128 7.84 -11.70 19.51
N TYR A 129 7.33 -11.32 18.34
CA TYR A 129 7.35 -12.18 17.17
C TYR A 129 8.78 -12.51 16.72
N LEU A 130 9.65 -11.49 16.61
CA LEU A 130 11.06 -11.67 16.24
C LEU A 130 11.82 -12.54 17.24
N TYR A 131 11.50 -12.43 18.54
CA TYR A 131 12.10 -13.29 19.57
C TYR A 131 11.61 -14.74 19.45
N GLN A 132 10.31 -14.96 19.26
CA GLN A 132 9.72 -16.29 19.15
C GLN A 132 10.27 -17.11 17.98
N ILE A 133 10.61 -16.44 16.88
CA ILE A 133 11.22 -17.08 15.70
C ILE A 133 12.76 -17.15 15.78
N GLY A 134 13.37 -16.66 16.88
CA GLY A 134 14.80 -16.73 17.12
C GLY A 134 15.65 -15.73 16.32
N LEU A 135 15.05 -14.67 15.78
CA LEU A 135 15.76 -13.62 15.04
C LEU A 135 16.48 -12.64 15.97
N ILE A 136 15.98 -12.48 17.20
CA ILE A 136 16.56 -11.59 18.21
C ILE A 136 16.62 -12.28 19.59
N ASP A 137 17.52 -11.81 20.46
CA ASP A 137 17.62 -12.30 21.84
C ASP A 137 16.66 -11.58 22.79
N SER A 138 16.64 -11.99 24.06
CA SER A 138 15.77 -11.38 25.08
C SER A 138 16.11 -9.91 25.37
N ASN A 139 17.36 -9.48 25.18
CA ASN A 139 17.78 -8.10 25.43
C ASN A 139 17.24 -7.19 24.32
N VAL A 140 17.41 -7.61 23.07
CA VAL A 140 16.89 -6.90 21.89
C VAL A 140 15.37 -6.88 21.89
N ARG A 141 14.71 -7.97 22.31
CA ARG A 141 13.25 -7.99 22.50
C ARG A 141 12.78 -6.88 23.44
N THR A 142 13.43 -6.74 24.60
CA THR A 142 13.11 -5.66 25.56
C THR A 142 13.37 -4.27 24.98
N LEU A 143 14.43 -4.11 24.17
CA LEU A 143 14.70 -2.83 23.49
C LEU A 143 13.60 -2.51 22.46
N VAL A 144 13.20 -3.46 21.63
CA VAL A 144 12.12 -3.27 20.65
C VAL A 144 10.81 -2.91 21.36
N GLN A 145 10.49 -3.58 22.46
CA GLN A 145 9.28 -3.30 23.23
C GLN A 145 9.24 -1.88 23.80
N GLN A 146 10.39 -1.27 24.12
CA GLN A 146 10.44 0.13 24.53
C GLN A 146 10.03 1.09 23.39
N TYR A 147 10.38 0.78 22.14
CA TYR A 147 9.94 1.55 20.98
C TYR A 147 8.45 1.34 20.74
N GLU A 148 7.95 0.10 20.82
CA GLU A 148 6.53 -0.22 20.70
C GLU A 148 5.68 0.56 21.72
N ASP A 149 6.05 0.49 23.01
CA ASP A 149 5.38 1.21 24.09
C ASP A 149 5.38 2.72 23.87
N GLU A 150 6.49 3.29 23.39
CA GLU A 150 6.58 4.72 23.07
C GLU A 150 5.69 5.10 21.87
N GLY A 151 5.69 4.28 20.81
CA GLY A 151 4.83 4.47 19.64
C GLY A 151 3.35 4.42 20.01
N ILE A 152 2.94 3.42 20.79
CA ILE A 152 1.57 3.26 21.32
C ILE A 152 1.19 4.47 22.17
N LYS A 153 2.08 4.97 23.04
CA LYS A 153 1.82 6.18 23.82
C LYS A 153 1.58 7.41 22.94
N TYR A 154 2.32 7.56 21.84
CA TYR A 154 2.08 8.64 20.89
C TYR A 154 0.77 8.46 20.11
N ILE A 155 0.40 7.23 19.74
CA ILE A 155 -0.92 6.92 19.16
C ILE A 155 -2.04 7.33 20.11
N GLN A 156 -1.99 6.88 21.37
CA GLN A 156 -3.03 7.15 22.38
C GLN A 156 -3.16 8.65 22.69
N SER A 157 -2.06 9.40 22.60
CA SER A 157 -2.06 10.86 22.74
C SER A 157 -2.36 11.62 21.44
N LYS A 158 -2.67 10.90 20.34
CA LYS A 158 -2.94 11.42 19.00
C LYS A 158 -1.80 12.24 18.41
N ASN A 159 -0.58 11.93 18.81
CA ASN A 159 0.63 12.53 18.25
C ASN A 159 1.15 11.70 17.08
N TRP A 160 0.41 11.73 15.97
CA TRP A 160 0.60 10.84 14.82
C TRP A 160 1.98 10.95 14.18
N VAL A 161 2.51 12.17 14.04
CA VAL A 161 3.84 12.40 13.46
C VAL A 161 4.91 11.74 14.32
N LYS A 162 4.84 11.86 15.64
CA LYS A 162 5.81 11.19 16.53
C LYS A 162 5.62 9.68 16.54
N ALA A 163 4.39 9.19 16.54
CA ALA A 163 4.13 7.76 16.43
C ALA A 163 4.75 7.19 15.14
N PHE A 164 4.62 7.91 14.01
CA PHE A 164 5.18 7.49 12.75
C PHE A 164 6.70 7.50 12.78
N GLN A 165 7.30 8.56 13.35
CA GLN A 165 8.76 8.60 13.56
C GLN A 165 9.26 7.40 14.39
N ILE A 166 8.52 6.95 15.41
CA ILE A 166 8.90 5.75 16.16
C ILE A 166 8.81 4.50 15.29
N PHE A 167 7.75 4.37 14.49
CA PHE A 167 7.57 3.23 13.58
C PHE A 167 8.66 3.15 12.52
N ASP A 168 8.97 4.27 11.87
CA ASP A 168 10.06 4.42 10.89
C ASP A 168 11.43 4.10 11.52
N ASN A 169 11.72 4.63 12.72
CA ASN A 169 12.93 4.27 13.46
C ASN A 169 13.00 2.78 13.81
N LEU A 170 11.86 2.14 14.05
CA LEU A 170 11.80 0.74 14.45
C LEU A 170 11.97 -0.20 13.24
N VAL A 171 11.24 0.04 12.15
CA VAL A 171 11.08 -0.92 11.04
C VAL A 171 11.59 -0.37 9.71
N ASP A 172 10.98 0.69 9.18
CA ASP A 172 11.18 1.15 7.79
C ASP A 172 12.58 1.74 7.57
N GLY A 173 12.87 2.86 8.23
CA GLY A 173 14.14 3.59 8.14
C GLY A 173 14.38 4.23 6.78
N ASP A 174 13.32 4.53 6.05
CA ASP A 174 13.39 5.16 4.73
C ASP A 174 13.31 6.70 4.81
N LEU A 175 12.73 7.25 5.88
CA LEU A 175 12.79 8.68 6.10
C LEU A 175 14.18 9.12 6.55
N ASN A 176 14.74 10.11 5.86
CA ASN A 176 16.03 10.73 6.19
C ASN A 176 17.26 9.79 6.05
N ASN A 177 17.13 8.66 5.35
CA ASN A 177 18.22 7.71 5.07
C ASN A 177 18.95 7.21 6.34
N HIS A 178 18.25 7.01 7.45
CA HIS A 178 18.86 6.37 8.61
C HIS A 178 18.76 4.83 8.51
N THR A 179 19.34 4.12 9.47
CA THR A 179 19.19 2.67 9.57
C THR A 179 18.15 2.38 10.65
N SER A 180 17.13 1.59 10.36
CA SER A 180 16.12 1.19 11.35
C SER A 180 16.71 0.28 12.42
N LEU A 181 16.07 0.23 13.58
CA LEU A 181 16.45 -0.67 14.66
C LEU A 181 16.39 -2.12 14.18
N PHE A 182 15.34 -2.51 13.45
CA PHE A 182 15.18 -3.84 12.85
C PHE A 182 16.44 -4.24 12.07
N LYS A 183 16.87 -3.42 11.11
CA LYS A 183 18.06 -3.71 10.30
C LYS A 183 19.33 -3.79 11.15
N ASN A 184 19.49 -2.89 12.12
CA ASN A 184 20.67 -2.86 12.98
C ASN A 184 20.80 -4.12 13.85
N VAL A 185 19.69 -4.64 14.39
CA VAL A 185 19.72 -5.77 15.34
C VAL A 185 19.62 -7.13 14.67
N THR A 186 19.02 -7.22 13.49
CA THR A 186 18.86 -8.49 12.75
C THR A 186 19.91 -8.64 11.63
N GLY A 187 20.38 -7.53 11.04
CA GLY A 187 21.15 -7.52 9.80
C GLY A 187 20.32 -7.74 8.53
N PHE A 188 18.97 -7.77 8.63
CA PHE A 188 18.07 -7.99 7.50
C PHE A 188 17.68 -6.66 6.87
N ASP A 189 17.71 -6.61 5.54
CA ASP A 189 17.13 -5.54 4.73
C ASP A 189 15.64 -5.83 4.41
N ASN A 190 15.21 -7.09 4.51
CA ASN A 190 13.88 -7.53 4.15
C ASN A 190 13.01 -7.80 5.37
N TYR A 191 12.17 -6.84 5.75
CA TYR A 191 11.18 -7.01 6.81
C TYR A 191 9.86 -7.63 6.33
N PHE A 192 9.68 -7.84 5.02
CA PHE A 192 8.49 -8.49 4.45
C PHE A 192 8.56 -10.02 4.51
N ASN A 193 9.77 -10.61 4.48
CA ASN A 193 9.95 -12.05 4.48
C ASN A 193 11.25 -12.48 5.19
N TYR A 194 11.14 -12.91 6.44
CA TYR A 194 12.27 -13.32 7.28
C TYR A 194 12.97 -14.62 6.85
N LEU A 195 12.55 -15.27 5.77
CA LEU A 195 13.31 -16.37 5.16
C LEU A 195 14.52 -15.88 4.35
N TYR A 196 14.54 -14.60 3.98
CA TYR A 196 15.60 -14.00 3.19
C TYR A 196 16.09 -12.72 3.85
N THR A 197 17.40 -12.53 3.93
CA THR A 197 18.00 -11.31 4.50
C THR A 197 17.78 -10.09 3.60
N THR A 198 17.62 -10.30 2.29
CA THR A 198 17.36 -9.29 1.26
C THR A 198 16.23 -9.80 0.37
N ASP A 199 15.50 -8.92 -0.35
CA ASP A 199 14.55 -9.40 -1.36
C ASP A 199 15.31 -10.19 -2.45
N PRO A 200 15.03 -11.50 -2.64
CA PRO A 200 15.70 -12.29 -3.67
C PRO A 200 15.20 -11.95 -5.09
N SER A 201 14.11 -11.17 -5.22
CA SER A 201 13.46 -10.86 -6.48
C SER A 201 13.98 -9.55 -7.09
N ASN A 202 14.27 -9.58 -8.39
CA ASN A 202 14.51 -8.38 -9.18
C ASN A 202 13.26 -7.90 -9.93
N GLU A 203 12.09 -8.49 -9.65
CA GLU A 203 10.87 -8.25 -10.45
C GLU A 203 10.42 -6.79 -10.39
N LEU A 204 10.49 -6.12 -9.23
CA LEU A 204 10.14 -4.69 -9.11
C LEU A 204 11.12 -3.79 -9.87
N ILE A 205 12.42 -4.11 -9.82
CA ILE A 205 13.45 -3.40 -10.59
C ILE A 205 13.21 -3.55 -12.09
N TYR A 206 12.90 -4.77 -12.56
CA TYR A 206 12.58 -5.00 -13.96
C TYR A 206 11.26 -4.36 -14.36
N MET A 207 10.25 -4.40 -13.49
CA MET A 207 8.97 -3.73 -13.69
C MET A 207 9.20 -2.24 -13.90
N GLY A 208 9.91 -1.55 -12.99
CA GLY A 208 10.21 -0.12 -13.09
C GLY A 208 10.93 0.25 -14.40
N LYS A 209 11.82 -0.60 -14.90
CA LYS A 209 12.47 -0.40 -16.21
C LYS A 209 11.54 -0.69 -17.39
N TYR A 210 10.68 -1.70 -17.28
CA TYR A 210 9.77 -2.14 -18.34
C TYR A 210 8.66 -1.10 -18.57
N ILE A 211 8.00 -0.67 -17.50
CA ILE A 211 6.90 0.30 -17.52
C ILE A 211 7.34 1.66 -18.07
N GLN A 212 8.61 2.05 -17.83
CA GLN A 212 9.16 3.31 -18.34
C GLN A 212 9.49 3.35 -19.82
N ARG A 213 9.44 2.22 -20.53
CA ARG A 213 9.80 2.20 -21.96
C ARG A 213 8.82 3.04 -22.78
N ASP A 214 9.33 3.74 -23.78
CA ASP A 214 8.52 4.61 -24.65
C ASP A 214 7.38 3.86 -25.33
N ASP A 215 7.65 2.66 -25.84
CA ASP A 215 6.64 1.83 -26.50
C ASP A 215 5.57 1.33 -25.52
N VAL A 216 5.96 1.00 -24.29
CA VAL A 216 5.02 0.59 -23.23
C VAL A 216 4.16 1.76 -22.80
N ARG A 217 4.75 2.93 -22.51
CA ARG A 217 4.00 4.14 -22.13
C ARG A 217 3.02 4.58 -23.21
N ALA A 218 3.43 4.50 -24.47
CA ALA A 218 2.55 4.79 -25.61
C ALA A 218 1.37 3.81 -25.65
N ALA A 219 1.60 2.51 -25.41
CA ALA A 219 0.58 1.47 -25.44
C ALA A 219 -0.44 1.57 -24.29
N ILE A 220 -0.05 2.09 -23.12
CA ILE A 220 -0.95 2.29 -21.98
C ILE A 220 -1.47 3.73 -21.86
N HIS A 221 -1.19 4.57 -22.87
CA HIS A 221 -1.71 5.94 -23.00
C HIS A 221 -1.36 6.90 -21.85
N VAL A 222 -0.20 6.72 -21.21
CA VAL A 222 0.29 7.62 -20.14
C VAL A 222 1.19 8.76 -20.66
N GLY A 223 1.39 8.83 -21.98
CA GLY A 223 2.19 9.86 -22.63
C GLY A 223 3.63 9.88 -22.11
N ASN A 224 4.13 11.08 -21.77
CA ASN A 224 5.48 11.27 -21.24
C ASN A 224 5.55 11.20 -19.70
N ALA A 225 4.50 10.70 -19.04
CA ALA A 225 4.50 10.58 -17.59
C ALA A 225 5.64 9.67 -17.11
N THR A 226 6.23 10.06 -15.99
CA THR A 226 7.20 9.24 -15.25
C THR A 226 6.40 8.41 -14.25
N PHE A 227 6.60 7.10 -14.25
CA PHE A 227 6.12 6.23 -13.18
C PHE A 227 6.91 6.49 -11.88
N HIS A 228 6.19 6.68 -10.79
CA HIS A 228 6.72 6.86 -9.43
C HIS A 228 6.39 5.61 -8.58
N GLY A 229 7.36 4.70 -8.44
CA GLY A 229 7.15 3.42 -7.73
C GLY A 229 7.06 3.54 -6.21
N GLU A 230 7.83 4.45 -5.64
CA GLU A 230 7.84 4.79 -4.20
C GLU A 230 7.75 6.32 -4.11
N ALA A 231 6.53 6.82 -3.99
CA ALA A 231 6.28 8.26 -3.99
C ALA A 231 6.47 8.81 -2.57
N GLN A 232 7.71 9.13 -2.19
CA GLN A 232 8.05 9.73 -0.90
C GLN A 232 7.17 10.96 -0.58
N GLU A 233 6.75 11.72 -1.60
CA GLU A 233 5.82 12.84 -1.42
C GLU A 233 4.44 12.40 -0.90
N VAL A 234 3.90 11.27 -1.38
CA VAL A 234 2.61 10.73 -0.91
C VAL A 234 2.72 10.34 0.55
N GLU A 235 3.77 9.60 0.90
CA GLU A 235 4.03 9.20 2.28
C GLU A 235 4.16 10.41 3.21
N ILE A 236 4.99 11.40 2.84
CA ILE A 236 5.18 12.62 3.63
C ILE A 236 3.85 13.33 3.90
N ASN A 237 2.96 13.40 2.90
CA ASN A 237 1.65 14.01 3.06
C ASN A 237 0.69 13.17 3.92
N LEU A 238 0.89 11.86 4.00
CA LEU A 238 0.09 10.93 4.80
C LEU A 238 0.67 10.64 6.20
N ILE A 239 1.85 11.15 6.57
CA ILE A 239 2.49 10.88 7.89
C ILE A 239 1.53 11.04 9.08
N SER A 240 0.64 12.03 9.02
CA SER A 240 -0.31 12.30 10.11
C SER A 240 -1.49 11.31 10.16
N ASP A 241 -1.63 10.44 9.18
CA ASP A 241 -2.68 9.44 9.06
C ASP A 241 -2.16 8.00 9.22
N VAL A 242 -0.92 7.71 8.80
CA VAL A 242 -0.33 6.36 8.85
C VAL A 242 -0.55 5.64 10.18
N MET A 243 -0.40 6.34 11.31
CA MET A 243 -0.54 5.75 12.64
C MET A 243 -1.95 5.79 13.24
N GLN A 244 -2.95 6.27 12.50
CA GLN A 244 -4.35 6.22 12.91
C GLN A 244 -4.96 4.84 12.65
N SER A 245 -5.82 4.36 13.55
CA SER A 245 -6.53 3.10 13.33
C SER A 245 -7.72 3.29 12.38
N VAL A 246 -7.95 2.31 11.51
CA VAL A 246 -9.18 2.15 10.72
C VAL A 246 -10.00 0.94 11.18
N ALA A 247 -9.61 0.32 12.31
CA ALA A 247 -10.43 -0.70 12.96
C ALA A 247 -11.74 -0.08 13.49
N PRO A 248 -12.85 -0.84 13.48
CA PRO A 248 -14.16 -0.37 13.94
C PRO A 248 -14.27 -0.17 15.46
#